data_AF-A0A367FJP4-F1
#
_entry.id   AF-A0A367FJP4-F1
#
_cell.length_a   1.000
_cell.length_b   1.000
_cell.length_c   1.000
_cell.angle_alpha   90.00
_cell.angle_beta   90.00
_cell.angle_gamma   90.00
#
_symmetry.space_group_name_H-M   'P 1'
#
loop_
_entity.id
_entity.type
_entity.pdbx_description
1 polymer ?
#
loop_
_entity_poly.entity_id
_entity_poly.type
_entity_poly.pdbx_seq_one_letter_code
_entity_poly.pdbx_strand_id
1 'polypeptide(L)'
;MGENATPPPGTRRPFSDLRRVLIAGALGVLGTITALTIPTPSDAAASTLGAAAAQSGRYFGTAISAGKLGDSAYTTIAGREFDMVTAENEMKIDATEPNRGQFNFTN
;
A
#
# COMPACT_ATOMS: atom_id res chain seq x y z
N MET A 1 84.82 -10.91 23.14
CA MET A 1 84.37 -12.17 23.78
C MET A 1 82.93 -11.91 24.17
N GLY A 2 81.97 -12.22 23.29
CA GLY A 2 81.25 -13.50 23.31
C GLY A 2 80.23 -13.45 24.44
N GLU A 3 78.92 -13.62 24.26
CA GLU A 3 78.20 -14.44 23.30
C GLU A 3 76.77 -13.90 23.13
N ASN A 4 76.28 -13.94 21.88
CA ASN A 4 74.86 -13.95 21.58
C ASN A 4 74.32 -15.36 21.87
N ALA A 5 73.18 -15.47 22.53
CA ALA A 5 72.31 -16.64 22.45
C ALA A 5 70.84 -16.19 22.33
N THR A 6 70.20 -16.59 21.22
CA THR A 6 68.80 -16.31 20.81
C THR A 6 67.84 -17.48 21.16
N PRO A 7 66.49 -17.29 21.09
CA PRO A 7 65.42 -17.94 21.89
C PRO A 7 64.71 -19.12 21.16
N PRO A 8 63.69 -19.85 21.71
CA PRO A 8 62.24 -19.46 21.70
C PRO A 8 61.38 -20.21 22.79
N PRO A 9 60.03 -20.38 22.71
CA PRO A 9 58.96 -19.62 22.09
C PRO A 9 57.90 -19.12 23.11
N GLY A 10 57.28 -17.99 22.82
CA GLY A 10 56.11 -17.51 23.56
C GLY A 10 55.09 -16.88 22.62
N THR A 11 54.67 -17.59 21.57
CA THR A 11 53.51 -17.21 20.76
C THR A 11 52.24 -17.31 21.61
N ARG A 12 51.85 -16.20 22.24
CA ARG A 12 50.49 -15.99 22.72
C ARG A 12 50.00 -14.62 22.29
N ARG A 13 49.34 -14.57 21.14
CA ARG A 13 48.44 -13.47 20.78
C ARG A 13 47.19 -14.01 20.08
N PRO A 14 46.14 -14.40 20.82
CA PRO A 14 44.83 -14.68 20.26
C PRO A 14 43.83 -13.50 20.46
N PHE A 15 44.32 -12.27 20.62
CA PHE A 15 43.46 -11.12 20.97
C PHE A 15 43.38 -10.03 19.90
N SER A 16 44.20 -10.10 18.84
CA SER A 16 44.11 -9.17 17.70
C SER A 16 42.98 -9.51 16.73
N ASP A 17 42.59 -10.78 16.66
CA ASP A 17 41.64 -11.24 15.65
C ASP A 17 40.19 -10.97 16.05
N LEU A 18 39.90 -10.97 17.36
CA LEU A 18 38.58 -10.63 17.88
C LEU A 18 38.20 -9.16 17.64
N ARG A 19 39.18 -8.25 17.70
CA ARG A 19 38.96 -6.82 17.38
C ARG A 19 38.67 -6.59 15.91
N ARG A 20 39.22 -7.42 15.01
CA ARG A 20 38.98 -7.31 13.56
C ARG A 20 37.59 -7.84 13.18
N VAL A 21 37.11 -8.88 13.84
CA VAL A 21 35.76 -9.43 13.64
C VAL A 21 34.66 -8.43 14.08
N LEU A 22 34.88 -7.69 15.17
CA LEU A 22 33.93 -6.70 15.65
C LEU A 22 33.78 -5.48 14.72
N ILE A 23 34.86 -5.06 14.04
CA ILE A 23 34.81 -3.94 13.09
C ILE A 23 34.08 -4.35 11.79
N ALA A 24 34.25 -5.60 11.34
CA ALA A 24 33.52 -6.12 10.17
C ALA A 24 32.01 -6.32 10.45
N GLY A 25 31.64 -6.70 11.68
CA GLY A 25 30.23 -6.83 12.09
C GLY A 25 29.49 -5.50 12.18
N ALA A 26 30.17 -4.42 12.61
CA ALA A 26 29.55 -3.11 12.77
C ALA A 26 29.13 -2.47 11.42
N LEU A 27 29.87 -2.73 10.33
CA LEU A 27 29.51 -2.24 8.99
C LEU A 27 28.38 -3.05 8.33
N GLY A 28 28.33 -4.36 8.60
CA GLY A 28 27.25 -5.23 8.09
C GLY A 28 25.89 -4.95 8.72
N VAL A 29 25.87 -4.64 10.02
CA VAL A 29 24.63 -4.31 10.76
C VAL A 29 24.11 -2.92 10.43
N LEU A 30 25.00 -1.95 10.13
CA LEU A 30 24.56 -0.61 9.74
C LEU A 30 23.94 -0.59 8.33
N GLY A 31 24.45 -1.41 7.40
CA GLY A 31 23.92 -1.51 6.03
C GLY A 31 22.56 -2.23 5.92
N THR A 32 22.24 -3.13 6.84
CA THR A 32 20.92 -3.82 6.86
C THR A 32 19.83 -2.94 7.47
N ILE A 33 20.15 -2.09 8.45
CA ILE A 33 19.16 -1.17 9.05
C ILE A 33 18.71 -0.09 8.05
N THR A 34 19.60 0.39 7.17
CA THR A 34 19.26 1.39 6.14
C THR A 34 18.34 0.86 5.04
N ALA A 35 18.25 -0.46 4.85
CA ALA A 35 17.37 -1.07 3.84
C ALA A 35 15.91 -1.22 4.32
N LEU A 36 15.67 -1.22 5.64
CA LEU A 36 14.30 -1.25 6.20
C LEU A 36 13.65 0.13 6.30
N THR A 37 14.41 1.20 6.09
CA THR A 37 13.90 2.58 6.14
C THR A 37 13.66 3.16 4.76
N ILE A 38 13.53 2.35 3.71
CA ILE A 38 12.98 2.86 2.45
C ILE A 38 11.57 3.33 2.80
N PRO A 39 11.28 4.65 2.77
CA PRO A 39 9.91 5.08 2.92
C PRO A 39 9.15 4.43 1.77
N THR A 40 8.27 3.47 2.09
CA THR A 40 7.21 3.10 1.16
C THR A 40 6.55 4.41 0.78
N PRO A 41 6.36 4.71 -0.51
CA PRO A 41 5.59 5.88 -0.88
C PRO A 41 4.28 5.80 -0.07
N SER A 42 4.05 6.79 0.80
CA SER A 42 2.73 6.93 1.38
C SER A 42 1.82 7.08 0.18
N ASP A 43 0.93 6.13 -0.07
CA ASP A 43 -0.13 6.31 -1.04
C ASP A 43 -0.70 7.70 -0.77
N ALA A 44 -0.52 8.61 -1.73
CA ALA A 44 -0.99 9.97 -1.59
C ALA A 44 -2.45 9.85 -1.14
N ALA A 45 -2.78 10.41 0.04
CA ALA A 45 -4.08 10.22 0.66
C ALA A 45 -5.15 10.35 -0.41
N ALA A 46 -5.82 9.24 -0.74
CA ALA A 46 -6.72 9.21 -1.86
C ALA A 46 -7.78 10.29 -1.63
N SER A 47 -7.86 11.27 -2.54
CA SER A 47 -8.65 12.48 -2.31
C SER A 47 -10.15 12.29 -2.57
N THR A 48 -10.59 11.05 -2.82
CA THR A 48 -11.95 10.68 -3.18
C THR A 48 -12.33 9.37 -2.50
N LEU A 49 -13.60 9.19 -2.18
CA LEU A 49 -14.07 8.03 -1.39
C LEU A 49 -13.76 6.68 -2.06
N GLY A 50 -14.03 6.54 -3.36
CA GLY A 50 -13.76 5.31 -4.11
C GLY A 50 -12.28 4.96 -4.17
N ALA A 51 -11.43 5.93 -4.52
CA ALA A 51 -9.97 5.71 -4.54
C ALA A 51 -9.43 5.31 -3.16
N ALA A 52 -9.97 5.85 -2.06
CA ALA A 52 -9.58 5.46 -0.71
C ALA A 52 -10.03 4.04 -0.36
N ALA A 53 -11.25 3.65 -0.75
CA ALA A 53 -11.73 2.28 -0.55
C ALA A 53 -10.90 1.26 -1.34
N ALA A 54 -10.52 1.61 -2.58
CA ALA A 54 -9.77 0.76 -3.49
C ALA A 54 -8.38 0.37 -2.96
N GLN A 55 -7.74 1.21 -2.14
CA GLN A 55 -6.47 0.88 -1.46
C GLN A 55 -6.57 -0.37 -0.58
N SER A 56 -7.78 -0.72 -0.12
CA SER A 56 -8.06 -1.92 0.65
C SER A 56 -8.78 -3.02 -0.15
N GLY A 57 -8.87 -2.88 -1.48
CA GLY A 57 -9.62 -3.79 -2.35
C GLY A 57 -11.14 -3.72 -2.15
N ARG A 58 -11.65 -2.58 -1.65
CA ARG A 58 -13.07 -2.34 -1.39
C ARG A 58 -13.59 -1.25 -2.33
N TYR A 59 -14.92 -1.12 -2.40
CA TYR A 59 -15.59 -0.03 -3.11
C TYR A 59 -16.25 0.94 -2.13
N PHE A 60 -16.55 2.15 -2.60
CA PHE A 60 -17.44 3.10 -1.98
C PHE A 60 -18.54 3.51 -2.97
N GLY A 61 -19.76 3.03 -2.73
CA GLY A 61 -20.86 3.20 -3.67
C GLY A 61 -21.91 4.21 -3.26
N THR A 62 -22.77 4.56 -4.22
CA THR A 62 -23.93 5.43 -4.02
C THR A 62 -25.16 4.94 -4.79
N ALA A 63 -26.33 5.42 -4.40
CA ALA A 63 -27.56 5.27 -5.18
C ALA A 63 -27.66 6.38 -6.23
N ILE A 64 -27.85 6.00 -7.49
CA ILE A 64 -28.03 6.92 -8.62
C ILE A 64 -29.49 6.91 -9.07
N SER A 65 -30.08 8.11 -9.23
CA SER A 65 -31.37 8.28 -9.88
C SER A 65 -31.21 8.86 -11.27
N ALA A 66 -31.85 8.23 -12.25
CA ALA A 66 -31.80 8.64 -13.65
C ALA A 66 -32.31 10.07 -13.86
N GLY A 67 -33.35 10.48 -13.12
CA GLY A 67 -33.92 11.83 -13.19
C GLY A 67 -32.96 12.94 -12.75
N LYS A 68 -31.84 12.61 -12.09
CA LYS A 68 -30.81 13.57 -11.66
C LYS A 68 -29.57 13.57 -12.57
N LEU A 69 -29.52 12.72 -13.60
CA LEU A 69 -28.35 12.64 -14.49
C LEU A 69 -28.17 13.89 -15.36
N GLY A 70 -29.19 14.74 -15.50
CA GLY A 70 -29.07 16.07 -16.11
C GLY A 70 -28.49 17.15 -15.19
N ASP A 71 -28.36 16.88 -13.88
CA ASP A 71 -27.76 17.81 -12.92
C ASP A 71 -26.23 17.67 -12.93
N SER A 72 -25.56 18.72 -13.42
CA SER A 72 -24.10 18.76 -13.51
C SER A 72 -23.39 18.68 -12.16
N ALA A 73 -23.97 19.25 -11.09
CA ALA A 73 -23.37 19.18 -9.76
C ALA A 73 -23.48 17.76 -9.21
N TYR A 74 -24.64 17.14 -9.37
CA TYR A 74 -24.89 15.76 -8.97
C TYR A 74 -23.92 14.79 -9.65
N THR A 75 -23.85 14.84 -10.99
CA THR A 75 -22.99 13.94 -11.79
C THR A 75 -21.50 14.19 -11.57
N THR A 76 -21.09 15.44 -11.38
CA THR A 76 -19.69 15.77 -11.09
C THR A 76 -19.24 15.21 -9.75
N ILE A 77 -20.07 15.34 -8.71
CA ILE A 77 -19.73 14.79 -7.38
C ILE A 77 -19.79 13.26 -7.45
N ALA A 78 -20.85 12.69 -8.02
CA ALA A 78 -21.02 11.26 -8.05
C ALA A 78 -19.90 10.54 -8.83
N GLY A 79 -19.56 11.05 -10.01
CA GLY A 79 -18.48 10.48 -10.85
C GLY A 79 -17.07 10.69 -10.28
N ARG A 80 -16.89 11.67 -9.38
CA ARG A 80 -15.62 11.88 -8.69
C ARG A 80 -15.47 10.96 -7.47
N GLU A 81 -16.52 10.82 -6.67
CA GLU A 81 -16.42 10.21 -5.35
C GLU A 81 -16.64 8.70 -5.34
N PHE A 82 -17.47 8.15 -6.23
CA PHE A 82 -17.96 6.77 -6.11
C PHE A 82 -17.49 5.87 -7.25
N ASP A 83 -17.19 4.61 -6.91
CA ASP A 83 -16.73 3.57 -7.85
C ASP A 83 -17.71 2.38 -7.96
N MET A 84 -18.83 2.42 -7.22
CA MET A 84 -19.92 1.44 -7.30
C MET A 84 -21.27 2.17 -7.33
N VAL A 85 -22.18 1.70 -8.17
CA VAL A 85 -23.49 2.32 -8.39
C VAL A 85 -24.60 1.30 -8.20
N THR A 86 -25.63 1.70 -7.45
CA THR A 86 -26.91 1.01 -7.37
C THR A 86 -27.99 1.94 -7.92
N ALA A 87 -28.90 1.44 -8.77
CA ALA A 87 -30.06 2.21 -9.19
C ALA A 87 -30.97 2.52 -7.98
N GLU A 88 -31.34 3.79 -7.78
CA GLU A 88 -32.15 4.20 -6.63
C GLU A 88 -33.54 3.56 -6.70
N ASN A 89 -34.15 3.56 -7.88
CA ASN A 89 -35.48 3.00 -8.11
C ASN A 89 -35.60 2.24 -9.44
N GLU A 90 -34.73 2.51 -10.41
CA GLU A 90 -34.89 2.15 -11.82
C GLU A 90 -34.82 0.64 -12.06
N MET A 91 -34.26 -0.13 -11.11
CA MET A 91 -34.21 -1.59 -11.14
C MET A 91 -35.19 -2.28 -10.17
N LYS A 92 -36.10 -1.53 -9.53
CA LYS A 92 -37.18 -2.14 -8.74
C LYS A 92 -38.18 -2.83 -9.65
N ILE A 93 -38.98 -3.75 -9.10
CA ILE A 93 -39.92 -4.58 -9.87
C ILE A 93 -40.97 -3.73 -10.57
N ASP A 94 -41.46 -2.69 -9.92
CA ASP A 94 -42.41 -1.73 -10.50
C ASP A 94 -41.82 -0.92 -11.66
N ALA A 95 -40.52 -0.62 -11.61
CA ALA A 95 -39.81 0.03 -12.72
C ALA A 95 -39.51 -0.92 -13.89
N THR A 96 -39.14 -2.16 -13.59
CA THR A 96 -38.69 -3.15 -14.58
C THR A 96 -39.80 -4.00 -15.18
N GLU A 97 -40.90 -4.22 -14.48
CA GLU A 97 -42.08 -4.97 -14.93
C GLU A 97 -43.38 -4.24 -14.53
N PRO A 98 -43.71 -3.07 -15.14
CA PRO A 98 -44.88 -2.27 -14.75
C PRO A 98 -46.22 -3.01 -14.96
N ASN A 99 -46.28 -3.88 -15.98
CA ASN A 99 -47.37 -4.83 -16.19
C ASN A 99 -46.77 -6.22 -16.31
N ARG A 100 -47.49 -7.24 -15.81
CA ARG A 100 -47.00 -8.63 -15.81
C ARG A 100 -46.59 -9.09 -17.20
N GLY A 101 -45.35 -9.56 -17.35
CA GLY A 101 -44.75 -10.00 -18.60
C GLY A 101 -44.34 -8.88 -19.57
N GLN A 102 -44.46 -7.61 -19.18
CA GLN A 102 -44.02 -6.45 -19.95
C GLN A 102 -42.84 -5.77 -19.26
N PHE A 103 -41.64 -6.08 -19.72
CA PHE A 103 -40.42 -5.53 -19.15
C PHE A 103 -40.04 -4.18 -19.76
N ASN A 104 -39.52 -3.27 -18.93
CA ASN A 104 -38.98 -1.97 -19.33
C ASN A 104 -37.61 -1.73 -18.68
N PHE A 105 -36.60 -1.39 -19.48
CA PHE A 105 -35.22 -1.11 -19.04
C PHE A 105 -34.71 0.25 -19.54
N THR A 106 -35.59 1.17 -19.92
CA THR A 106 -35.21 2.46 -20.52
C THR A 106 -35.01 3.60 -19.53
N ASN A 107 -35.39 3.41 -18.26
CA ASN A 107 -35.30 4.44 -17.23
C ASN A 107 -33.87 4.60 -16.71
#